data_AF-A0A956E650-F1
#
_entry.id   AF-A0A956E650-F1
#
_cell.length_a   1.000
_cell.length_b   1.000
_cell.length_c   1.000
_cell.angle_alpha   90.00
_cell.angle_beta   90.00
_cell.angle_gamma   90.00
#
_symmetry.space_group_name_H-M   'P 1'
#
loop_
_entity.id
_entity.type
_entity.pdbx_description
1 polymer ?
#
loop_
_entity_poly.entity_id
_entity_poly.type
_entity_poly.pdbx_seq_one_letter_code
_entity_poly.pdbx_strand_id
1 'polypeptide(L)'
;MRTLLAWMACVVVVSCGGASPSNGLYESSGGSGGTGSGGSGGSGGGTGGPCSAEQPCTEGYCDSVSSLCVECLFSSQCDAGQICKDQRCIEQPDCSTSLDCADNDAGLQICDVVSHVCVECTAAADCGAAGECVNQRCVSHTACSDSRDCEVGDVCDPAKGWCVACVGDADCPADNSCIASECKPNCVSDNQCTPQNQLCDKALGVCVDCLTHDQCPAEFHCSAGKCEFDVCSAGATSCSGNAILTCNEVGDGFSTPTACGPAETCTSSDGSATCAGWACEAGQTYCEPGTQTALECSTDGLTVLERTDCSASGQQCFNGECRDQLCTPSSRFCDGNAVKQCDATGQSATLVQQCGASQYCDGGSPACLDQICTPNAATCDGNVATTCDAQGSGYVAGGTDCTSLGKTCDAGVCSTCPSPAALSDSLRIVEVNYGAPDYVVLKNQHPTCAASTAGLGLRFSHIETVCSLGCSEVVRHLNQPLPVQQVPAHGVLYVTETPVSSNDVQLADNLGWQDDERGAVRLCQGVCDPDDTSNTVDFVSILGGASSPLTASPPITFSNPISGIGNLNQLTTSYVRSAFDGSFPSFLGSDWTIGPATRPGM
;
A
#
# COMPACT_ATOMS: atom_id res chain seq x y z
N MET A 1 -22.37 33.35 -24.87
CA MET A 1 -21.76 34.40 -25.71
C MET A 1 -20.26 34.10 -25.76
N ARG A 2 -19.75 33.45 -26.82
CA ARG A 2 -18.78 34.00 -27.81
C ARG A 2 -17.63 34.78 -27.12
N THR A 3 -16.34 34.46 -27.20
CA THR A 3 -15.53 33.88 -28.30
C THR A 3 -14.14 33.41 -27.78
N LEU A 4 -13.54 32.51 -28.55
CA LEU A 4 -12.20 31.89 -28.49
C LEU A 4 -11.02 32.81 -28.92
N LEU A 5 -9.81 32.30 -28.62
CA LEU A 5 -8.56 32.23 -29.42
C LEU A 5 -7.35 33.14 -29.10
N ALA A 6 -6.22 32.44 -29.03
CA ALA A 6 -4.83 32.86 -28.89
C ALA A 6 -4.21 33.40 -30.19
N TRP A 7 -3.05 34.07 -30.07
CA TRP A 7 -1.82 33.95 -30.88
C TRP A 7 -0.89 35.17 -30.63
N MET A 8 0.40 34.95 -30.33
CA MET A 8 1.55 35.41 -31.14
C MET A 8 2.89 35.33 -30.37
N ALA A 9 3.87 34.72 -31.05
CA ALA A 9 5.28 34.66 -30.70
C ALA A 9 6.01 35.98 -31.02
N CYS A 10 7.13 36.24 -30.32
CA CYS A 10 8.12 37.22 -30.75
C CYS A 10 9.53 36.63 -30.60
N VAL A 11 10.23 36.55 -31.72
CA VAL A 11 11.63 36.15 -31.90
C VAL A 11 12.48 37.43 -31.89
N VAL A 12 13.62 37.43 -31.20
CA VAL A 12 14.71 38.38 -31.45
C VAL A 12 16.00 37.61 -31.70
N VAL A 13 16.50 37.77 -32.93
CA VAL A 13 17.82 37.35 -33.40
C VAL A 13 18.76 38.56 -33.25
N VAL A 14 19.94 38.35 -32.67
CA VAL A 14 21.12 39.19 -32.96
C VAL A 14 22.33 38.25 -33.12
N SER A 15 22.97 38.36 -34.26
CA SER A 15 24.17 37.65 -34.68
C SER A 15 25.21 38.63 -35.23
N CYS A 16 26.43 38.10 -35.45
CA CYS A 16 27.67 38.70 -35.97
C CYS A 16 28.50 39.42 -34.90
N GLY A 17 29.80 39.18 -34.71
CA GLY A 17 30.91 38.54 -35.43
C GLY A 17 32.17 39.03 -34.67
N GLY A 18 33.34 38.39 -34.60
CA GLY A 18 34.13 37.64 -35.56
C GLY A 18 35.57 38.19 -35.45
N ALA A 19 36.56 37.29 -35.55
CA ALA A 19 38.01 37.51 -35.76
C ALA A 19 38.95 37.66 -34.53
N SER A 20 39.83 36.66 -34.41
CA SER A 20 41.18 36.72 -33.81
C SER A 20 42.11 37.64 -34.64
N PRO A 21 43.28 38.10 -34.13
CA PRO A 21 44.50 37.27 -34.17
C PRO A 21 45.57 37.50 -33.06
N SER A 22 46.38 36.44 -32.85
CA SER A 22 47.81 36.31 -32.47
C SER A 22 48.61 37.35 -31.62
N ASN A 23 49.36 36.76 -30.66
CA ASN A 23 50.74 37.02 -30.21
C ASN A 23 51.13 38.29 -29.40
N GLY A 24 51.61 38.04 -28.18
CA GLY A 24 53.01 38.31 -27.81
C GLY A 24 53.29 39.27 -26.65
N LEU A 25 53.73 38.69 -25.50
CA LEU A 25 54.63 39.24 -24.44
C LEU A 25 54.05 40.46 -23.69
N TYR A 26 54.21 40.73 -22.38
CA TYR A 26 55.38 40.73 -21.47
C TYR A 26 54.88 40.92 -20.02
N GLU A 27 55.73 40.44 -19.10
CA GLU A 27 55.75 40.30 -17.64
C GLU A 27 55.03 41.26 -16.66
N SER A 28 54.56 40.62 -15.58
CA SER A 28 54.66 40.94 -14.13
C SER A 28 53.73 41.98 -13.47
N SER A 29 52.87 41.53 -12.52
CA SER A 29 53.07 41.64 -11.06
C SER A 29 51.79 41.39 -10.23
N GLY A 30 51.89 40.54 -9.17
CA GLY A 30 51.10 40.50 -7.91
C GLY A 30 49.57 40.31 -7.98
N GLY A 31 48.98 39.16 -7.58
CA GLY A 31 48.68 38.74 -6.19
C GLY A 31 47.15 38.90 -5.92
N SER A 32 46.36 38.04 -5.27
CA SER A 32 46.57 36.85 -4.42
C SER A 32 45.22 36.11 -4.23
N GLY A 33 45.26 34.81 -3.94
CA GLY A 33 44.37 34.17 -2.94
C GLY A 33 43.23 33.28 -3.42
N GLY A 34 43.32 31.97 -3.14
CA GLY A 34 42.19 31.03 -3.22
C GLY A 34 42.63 29.57 -3.31
N THR A 35 42.72 28.89 -2.16
CA THR A 35 43.24 27.55 -1.91
C THR A 35 42.39 26.42 -2.52
N GLY A 36 43.01 25.59 -3.35
CA GLY A 36 42.52 24.25 -3.73
C GLY A 36 43.49 23.19 -3.22
N SER A 37 42.96 22.23 -2.46
CA SER A 37 43.68 21.08 -1.91
C SER A 37 44.17 20.15 -3.03
N GLY A 38 45.40 19.67 -2.87
CA GLY A 38 46.18 19.00 -3.91
C GLY A 38 45.64 17.63 -4.30
N GLY A 39 45.42 17.46 -5.61
CA GLY A 39 45.60 16.17 -6.25
C GLY A 39 47.09 15.96 -6.50
N SER A 40 47.65 14.88 -5.95
CA SER A 40 48.99 14.43 -6.33
C SER A 40 48.93 13.96 -7.78
N GLY A 41 49.58 14.70 -8.67
CA GLY A 41 49.80 14.29 -10.04
C GLY A 41 50.67 13.04 -10.08
N GLY A 42 50.29 12.08 -10.93
CA GLY A 42 51.11 10.93 -11.27
C GLY A 42 52.45 11.39 -11.85
N SER A 43 53.52 10.95 -11.21
CA SER A 43 54.88 11.08 -11.74
C SER A 43 55.08 9.98 -12.78
N GLY A 44 55.02 10.34 -14.07
CA GLY A 44 55.57 9.50 -15.12
C GLY A 44 57.09 9.49 -15.02
N GLY A 45 57.67 8.39 -14.51
CA GLY A 45 59.10 8.28 -14.21
C GLY A 45 59.64 6.86 -14.13
N GLY A 46 59.58 6.10 -15.24
CA GLY A 46 60.52 5.01 -15.56
C GLY A 46 60.54 3.76 -14.68
N THR A 47 59.55 2.87 -14.84
CA THR A 47 59.71 1.44 -14.54
C THR A 47 60.75 0.85 -15.52
N GLY A 48 61.71 0.05 -15.02
CA GLY A 48 62.78 -0.55 -15.84
C GLY A 48 64.24 -0.27 -15.42
N GLY A 49 64.49 0.28 -14.23
CA GLY A 49 65.85 0.34 -13.65
C GLY A 49 66.31 -1.05 -13.15
N PRO A 50 67.61 -1.37 -13.17
CA PRO A 50 68.11 -2.63 -12.63
C PRO A 50 68.03 -2.68 -11.11
N CYS A 51 67.69 -3.85 -10.55
CA CYS A 51 67.52 -4.07 -9.12
C CYS A 51 68.31 -5.30 -8.63
N SER A 52 68.67 -5.30 -7.34
CA SER A 52 69.32 -6.43 -6.68
C SER A 52 69.09 -6.38 -5.16
N ALA A 53 69.50 -7.45 -4.46
CA ALA A 53 69.43 -7.50 -2.99
C ALA A 53 70.19 -6.35 -2.29
N GLU A 54 71.18 -5.75 -2.96
CA GLU A 54 71.97 -4.63 -2.44
C GLU A 54 71.51 -3.28 -3.00
N GLN A 55 70.64 -3.27 -4.02
CA GLN A 55 70.10 -2.07 -4.65
C GLN A 55 68.59 -2.21 -4.87
N PRO A 56 67.78 -1.86 -3.85
CA PRO A 56 66.33 -1.95 -3.93
C PRO A 56 65.75 -0.89 -4.88
N CYS A 57 64.56 -1.16 -5.41
CA CYS A 57 63.83 -0.24 -6.26
C CYS A 57 63.43 1.03 -5.50
N THR A 58 63.50 2.19 -6.18
CA THR A 58 63.08 3.48 -5.60
C THR A 58 61.56 3.63 -5.63
N GLU A 59 60.92 3.06 -6.64
CA GLU A 59 59.47 2.85 -6.77
C GLU A 59 59.25 1.46 -7.40
N GLY A 60 58.21 0.74 -6.97
CA GLY A 60 57.90 -0.62 -7.44
C GLY A 60 58.66 -1.76 -6.74
N TYR A 61 58.62 -2.95 -7.34
CA TYR A 61 59.15 -4.19 -6.79
C TYR A 61 60.27 -4.75 -7.65
N CYS A 62 61.24 -5.42 -7.04
CA CYS A 62 62.36 -6.02 -7.77
C CYS A 62 62.00 -7.43 -8.25
N ASP A 63 61.89 -7.63 -9.55
CA ASP A 63 61.78 -8.97 -10.13
C ASP A 63 63.16 -9.64 -10.07
N SER A 64 63.27 -10.68 -9.23
CA SER A 64 64.50 -11.42 -8.98
C SER A 64 64.99 -12.22 -10.20
N VAL A 65 64.12 -12.49 -11.18
CA VAL A 65 64.42 -13.23 -12.42
C VAL A 65 64.90 -12.28 -13.51
N SER A 66 64.19 -11.16 -13.73
CA SER A 66 64.58 -10.19 -14.76
C SER A 66 65.60 -9.16 -14.28
N SER A 67 65.84 -9.07 -12.97
CA SER A 67 66.68 -8.05 -12.32
C SER A 67 66.25 -6.62 -12.65
N LEU A 68 64.96 -6.40 -12.87
CA LEU A 68 64.36 -5.10 -13.21
C LEU A 68 63.30 -4.69 -12.18
N CYS A 69 63.19 -3.38 -11.96
CA CYS A 69 62.11 -2.79 -11.17
C CYS A 69 60.82 -2.76 -11.99
N VAL A 70 59.81 -3.43 -11.44
CA VAL A 70 58.47 -3.59 -12.01
C VAL A 70 57.43 -2.91 -11.14
N GLU A 71 56.27 -2.59 -11.70
CA GLU A 71 55.18 -1.91 -10.95
C GLU A 71 54.58 -2.85 -9.89
N CYS A 72 54.49 -4.13 -10.23
CA CYS A 72 53.97 -5.18 -9.36
C CYS A 72 54.61 -6.52 -9.75
N LEU A 73 54.69 -7.41 -8.76
CA LEU A 73 54.96 -8.83 -8.88
C LEU A 73 53.69 -9.65 -8.59
N PHE A 74 52.84 -9.16 -7.68
CA PHE A 74 51.57 -9.79 -7.31
C PHE A 74 50.43 -8.77 -7.38
N SER A 75 49.20 -9.23 -7.62
CA SER A 75 48.02 -8.35 -7.63
C SER A 75 47.75 -7.67 -6.28
N SER A 76 48.21 -8.24 -5.16
CA SER A 76 48.11 -7.61 -3.83
C SER A 76 48.96 -6.34 -3.68
N GLN A 77 49.83 -6.06 -4.65
CA GLN A 77 50.69 -4.90 -4.69
C GLN A 77 50.11 -3.76 -5.54
N CYS A 78 48.94 -3.98 -6.14
CA CYS A 78 48.21 -2.97 -6.90
C CYS A 78 47.09 -2.34 -6.05
N ASP A 79 46.60 -1.18 -6.46
CA ASP A 79 45.49 -0.50 -5.79
C ASP A 79 44.19 -1.33 -5.86
N ALA A 80 43.23 -1.02 -5.00
CA ALA A 80 41.93 -1.71 -4.99
C ALA A 80 41.26 -1.63 -6.37
N GLY A 81 40.90 -2.79 -6.92
CA GLY A 81 40.34 -2.90 -8.28
C GLY A 81 41.38 -3.09 -9.38
N GLN A 82 42.65 -3.35 -9.05
CA GLN A 82 43.71 -3.62 -10.04
C GLN A 82 44.35 -5.00 -9.86
N ILE A 83 44.88 -5.57 -10.95
CA ILE A 83 45.72 -6.78 -10.94
C ILE A 83 47.07 -6.55 -11.58
N CYS A 84 48.02 -7.40 -11.19
CA CYS A 84 49.33 -7.40 -11.80
C CYS A 84 49.34 -8.25 -13.08
N LYS A 85 49.40 -7.60 -14.24
CA LYS A 85 49.53 -8.27 -15.54
C LYS A 85 50.74 -7.72 -16.29
N ASP A 86 51.59 -8.62 -16.77
CA ASP A 86 52.83 -8.28 -17.48
C ASP A 86 53.65 -7.22 -16.74
N GLN A 87 53.80 -7.41 -15.42
CA GLN A 87 54.59 -6.56 -14.52
C GLN A 87 54.05 -5.13 -14.36
N ARG A 88 52.75 -4.92 -14.65
CA ARG A 88 52.03 -3.65 -14.56
C ARG A 88 50.69 -3.81 -13.84
N CYS A 89 50.31 -2.81 -13.05
CA CYS A 89 48.99 -2.78 -12.42
C CYS A 89 47.96 -2.30 -13.45
N ILE A 90 46.97 -3.13 -13.73
CA ILE A 90 45.88 -2.85 -14.67
C ILE A 90 44.54 -2.89 -13.94
N GLU A 91 43.64 -1.96 -14.27
CA GLU A 91 42.26 -1.93 -13.75
C GLU A 91 41.51 -3.21 -14.15
N GLN A 92 40.82 -3.81 -13.19
CA GLN A 92 40.00 -5.00 -13.37
C GLN A 92 38.57 -4.71 -12.87
N PRO A 93 37.55 -4.82 -13.74
CA PRO A 93 36.16 -4.63 -13.34
C PRO A 93 35.67 -5.82 -12.51
N ASP A 94 34.89 -5.52 -11.46
CA ASP A 94 34.09 -6.52 -10.75
C ASP A 94 33.05 -7.15 -11.68
N CYS A 95 32.74 -8.41 -11.46
CA CYS A 95 31.76 -9.14 -12.26
C CYS A 95 30.78 -9.93 -11.39
N SER A 96 29.53 -9.98 -11.85
CA SER A 96 28.52 -10.93 -11.38
C SER A 96 28.23 -12.01 -12.41
N THR A 97 28.51 -11.73 -13.69
CA THR A 97 28.36 -12.63 -14.82
C THR A 97 29.49 -12.41 -15.82
N SER A 98 29.80 -13.40 -16.65
CA SER A 98 30.82 -13.24 -17.71
C SER A 98 30.48 -12.17 -18.75
N LEU A 99 29.23 -11.67 -18.78
CA LEU A 99 28.85 -10.54 -19.62
C LEU A 99 29.49 -9.23 -19.15
N ASP A 100 29.72 -9.09 -17.85
CA ASP A 100 30.37 -7.91 -17.25
C ASP A 100 31.85 -7.80 -17.68
N CYS A 101 32.41 -8.91 -18.16
CA CYS A 101 33.80 -9.04 -18.59
C CYS A 101 34.02 -8.82 -20.10
N ALA A 102 32.96 -8.62 -20.88
CA ALA A 102 33.01 -8.66 -22.35
C ALA A 102 33.89 -7.56 -22.98
N ASP A 103 34.07 -6.42 -22.31
CA ASP A 103 34.70 -5.21 -22.87
C ASP A 103 36.04 -4.83 -22.21
N ASN A 104 36.71 -5.72 -21.47
CA ASN A 104 38.01 -5.35 -20.89
C ASN A 104 39.17 -5.45 -21.91
N ASP A 105 40.04 -4.44 -21.90
CA ASP A 105 41.28 -4.40 -22.68
C ASP A 105 42.30 -5.47 -22.23
N ALA A 106 42.02 -6.18 -21.13
CA ALA A 106 42.85 -7.22 -20.55
C ALA A 106 42.62 -8.62 -21.17
N GLY A 107 41.58 -8.82 -21.99
CA GLY A 107 41.27 -10.11 -22.63
C GLY A 107 40.68 -11.17 -21.69
N LEU A 108 40.18 -10.77 -20.52
CA LEU A 108 39.60 -11.64 -19.49
C LEU A 108 38.09 -11.73 -19.72
N GLN A 109 37.57 -12.82 -20.26
CA GLN A 109 36.18 -12.87 -20.75
C GLN A 109 35.22 -13.64 -19.82
N ILE A 110 35.74 -14.27 -18.77
CA ILE A 110 34.98 -15.18 -17.90
C ILE A 110 34.88 -14.59 -16.51
N CYS A 111 33.69 -14.59 -15.90
CA CYS A 111 33.55 -14.19 -14.51
C CYS A 111 33.75 -15.39 -13.59
N ASP A 112 34.75 -15.32 -12.71
CA ASP A 112 34.81 -16.21 -11.56
C ASP A 112 33.82 -15.70 -10.50
N VAL A 113 32.65 -16.34 -10.46
CA VAL A 113 31.55 -15.98 -9.57
C VAL A 113 31.84 -16.21 -8.09
N VAL A 114 32.93 -16.91 -7.75
CA VAL A 114 33.36 -17.09 -6.36
C VAL A 114 34.19 -15.89 -5.89
N SER A 115 35.05 -15.37 -6.76
CA SER A 115 35.90 -14.22 -6.47
C SER A 115 35.32 -12.88 -6.93
N HIS A 116 34.25 -12.88 -7.74
CA HIS A 116 33.63 -11.72 -8.39
C HIS A 116 34.56 -10.97 -9.35
N VAL A 117 35.50 -11.70 -9.96
CA VAL A 117 36.59 -11.13 -10.75
C VAL A 117 36.62 -11.73 -12.16
N CYS A 118 36.91 -10.90 -13.17
CA CYS A 118 37.06 -11.34 -14.56
C CYS A 118 38.39 -12.06 -14.80
N VAL A 119 38.35 -13.32 -15.22
CA VAL A 119 39.50 -14.21 -15.49
C VAL A 119 39.55 -14.66 -16.95
N GLU A 120 40.63 -15.30 -17.39
CA GLU A 120 40.67 -15.90 -18.74
C GLU A 120 39.87 -17.21 -18.79
N CYS A 121 39.86 -17.97 -17.69
CA CYS A 121 39.13 -19.23 -17.58
C CYS A 121 38.84 -19.63 -16.13
N THR A 122 37.83 -20.47 -15.95
CA THR A 122 37.56 -21.21 -14.71
C THR A 122 37.62 -22.72 -14.93
N ALA A 123 37.55 -23.17 -16.19
CA ALA A 123 37.70 -24.54 -16.60
C ALA A 123 38.41 -24.64 -17.96
N ALA A 124 38.99 -25.80 -18.28
CA ALA A 124 39.68 -26.03 -19.56
C ALA A 124 38.80 -25.79 -20.80
N ALA A 125 37.48 -25.97 -20.67
CA ALA A 125 36.52 -25.70 -21.75
C ALA A 125 36.48 -24.23 -22.19
N ASP A 126 36.88 -23.30 -21.31
CA ASP A 126 36.92 -21.87 -21.60
C ASP A 126 38.10 -21.51 -22.54
N CYS A 127 39.11 -22.39 -22.63
CA CYS A 127 40.36 -22.16 -23.35
C CYS A 127 40.41 -22.76 -24.77
N GLY A 128 39.28 -23.25 -25.28
CA GLY A 128 39.17 -23.84 -26.61
C GLY A 128 39.69 -25.29 -26.70
N ALA A 129 39.74 -25.83 -27.93
CA ALA A 129 39.91 -27.27 -28.17
C ALA A 129 41.28 -27.87 -27.78
N ALA A 130 42.29 -27.02 -27.56
CA ALA A 130 43.62 -27.44 -27.09
C ALA A 130 44.16 -26.49 -26.00
N GLY A 131 43.25 -26.00 -25.16
CA GLY A 131 43.60 -25.11 -24.06
C GLY A 131 43.45 -25.77 -22.70
N GLU A 132 44.39 -25.51 -21.80
CA GLU A 132 44.28 -25.86 -20.39
C GLU A 132 44.05 -24.60 -19.57
N CYS A 133 43.16 -24.69 -18.57
CA CYS A 133 42.98 -23.62 -17.60
C CYS A 133 43.90 -23.88 -16.41
N VAL A 134 45.01 -23.14 -16.34
CA VAL A 134 45.99 -23.25 -15.24
C VAL A 134 45.99 -21.93 -14.49
N ASN A 135 45.65 -21.96 -13.20
CA ASN A 135 45.59 -20.78 -12.33
C ASN A 135 44.82 -19.61 -12.96
N GLN A 136 43.61 -19.90 -13.49
CA GLN A 136 42.69 -18.93 -14.10
C GLN A 136 43.20 -18.27 -15.41
N ARG A 137 44.27 -18.83 -16.00
CA ARG A 137 44.87 -18.42 -17.28
C ARG A 137 44.74 -19.52 -18.32
N CYS A 138 44.45 -19.15 -19.57
CA CYS A 138 44.40 -20.10 -20.67
C CYS A 138 45.79 -20.36 -21.25
N VAL A 139 46.31 -21.56 -21.04
CA VAL A 139 47.53 -22.03 -21.69
C VAL A 139 47.12 -22.74 -22.99
N SER A 140 47.54 -22.18 -24.12
CA SER A 140 47.27 -22.77 -25.45
C SER A 140 48.34 -23.79 -25.81
N HIS A 141 47.91 -24.98 -26.22
CA HIS A 141 48.78 -26.05 -26.72
C HIS A 141 48.52 -26.31 -28.21
N THR A 142 49.49 -26.97 -28.86
CA THR A 142 49.32 -27.42 -30.25
C THR A 142 48.33 -28.57 -30.29
N ALA A 143 47.13 -28.32 -30.83
CA ALA A 143 46.10 -29.34 -31.01
C ALA A 143 46.61 -30.48 -31.91
N CYS A 144 46.27 -31.72 -31.57
CA CYS A 144 46.64 -32.88 -32.38
C CYS A 144 45.51 -33.92 -32.41
N SER A 145 45.38 -34.60 -33.55
CA SER A 145 44.60 -35.83 -33.67
C SER A 145 45.51 -37.06 -33.68
N ASP A 146 46.74 -36.91 -34.19
CA ASP A 146 47.80 -37.89 -34.06
C ASP A 146 49.19 -37.22 -33.98
N SER A 147 50.25 -37.98 -33.65
CA SER A 147 51.59 -37.42 -33.43
C SER A 147 52.25 -36.80 -34.66
N ARG A 148 51.62 -36.84 -35.85
CA ARG A 148 52.13 -36.16 -37.06
C ARG A 148 51.72 -34.69 -37.10
N ASP A 149 50.74 -34.31 -36.28
CA ASP A 149 50.31 -32.92 -36.10
C ASP A 149 51.27 -32.15 -35.18
N CYS A 150 52.17 -32.85 -34.48
CA CYS A 150 53.11 -32.30 -33.52
C CYS A 150 54.46 -31.95 -34.14
N GLU A 151 55.18 -31.04 -33.49
CA GLU A 151 56.55 -30.69 -33.88
C GLU A 151 57.51 -31.87 -33.66
N VAL A 152 58.68 -31.83 -34.31
CA VAL A 152 59.65 -32.93 -34.27
C VAL A 152 60.14 -33.13 -32.83
N GLY A 153 59.76 -34.25 -32.22
CA GLY A 153 60.14 -34.60 -30.85
C GLY A 153 58.95 -34.73 -29.90
N ASP A 154 57.77 -34.23 -30.28
CA ASP A 154 56.55 -34.32 -29.50
C ASP A 154 55.64 -35.46 -29.97
N VAL A 155 54.75 -35.91 -29.08
CA VAL A 155 53.75 -36.94 -29.33
C VAL A 155 52.36 -36.43 -28.98
N CYS A 156 51.35 -36.91 -29.71
CA CYS A 156 49.98 -36.55 -29.42
C CYS A 156 49.45 -37.35 -28.23
N ASP A 157 49.04 -36.68 -27.15
CA ASP A 157 48.33 -37.32 -26.05
C ASP A 157 46.84 -37.45 -26.43
N PRO A 158 46.33 -38.66 -26.73
CA PRO A 158 44.95 -38.84 -27.15
C PRO A 158 43.94 -38.56 -26.04
N ALA A 159 44.35 -38.55 -24.77
CA ALA A 159 43.49 -38.21 -23.66
C ALA A 159 43.32 -36.69 -23.49
N LYS A 160 44.36 -35.91 -23.84
CA LYS A 160 44.35 -34.45 -23.75
C LYS A 160 43.98 -33.75 -25.06
N GLY A 161 44.23 -34.40 -26.21
CA GLY A 161 43.94 -33.84 -27.55
C GLY A 161 44.97 -32.81 -28.04
N TRP A 162 46.15 -32.77 -27.42
CA TRP A 162 47.24 -31.86 -27.79
C TRP A 162 48.61 -32.51 -27.66
N CYS A 163 49.60 -31.88 -28.29
CA CYS A 163 50.98 -32.33 -28.32
C CYS A 163 51.66 -32.15 -26.96
N VAL A 164 52.34 -33.20 -26.52
CA VAL A 164 53.15 -33.24 -25.30
C VAL A 164 54.52 -33.83 -25.63
N ALA A 165 55.53 -33.59 -24.78
CA ALA A 165 56.85 -34.15 -25.02
C ALA A 165 56.86 -35.69 -24.93
N CYS A 166 55.97 -36.27 -24.12
CA CYS A 166 55.82 -37.72 -23.97
C CYS A 166 54.46 -38.12 -23.39
N VAL A 167 54.00 -39.33 -23.73
CA VAL A 167 52.87 -40.01 -23.07
C VAL A 167 53.38 -41.17 -22.21
N GLY A 168 54.55 -41.73 -22.54
CA GLY A 168 55.30 -42.66 -21.70
C GLY A 168 56.80 -42.62 -21.97
N ASP A 169 57.58 -43.36 -21.17
CA ASP A 169 59.05 -43.32 -21.21
C ASP A 169 59.66 -43.67 -22.58
N ALA A 170 58.95 -44.45 -23.39
CA ALA A 170 59.39 -44.84 -24.72
C ALA A 170 59.40 -43.69 -25.73
N ASP A 171 58.67 -42.61 -25.46
CA ASP A 171 58.63 -41.40 -26.27
C ASP A 171 59.85 -40.50 -26.00
N CYS A 172 60.54 -40.73 -24.88
CA CYS A 172 61.67 -39.92 -24.45
C CYS A 172 63.01 -40.41 -25.03
N PRO A 173 64.00 -39.52 -25.16
CA PRO A 173 65.39 -39.90 -25.43
C PRO A 173 65.93 -40.90 -24.40
N ALA A 174 66.95 -41.64 -24.78
CA ALA A 174 67.65 -42.53 -23.86
C ALA A 174 68.11 -41.76 -22.61
N ASP A 175 67.97 -42.40 -21.44
CA ASP A 175 68.25 -41.83 -20.11
C ASP A 175 67.27 -40.74 -19.62
N ASN A 176 66.08 -40.61 -20.23
CA ASN A 176 64.98 -39.80 -19.69
C ASN A 176 63.76 -40.66 -19.37
N SER A 177 62.93 -40.21 -18.43
CA SER A 177 61.61 -40.80 -18.14
C SER A 177 60.52 -39.76 -18.35
N CYS A 178 59.34 -40.22 -18.72
CA CYS A 178 58.18 -39.38 -18.95
C CYS A 178 57.44 -39.13 -17.64
N ILE A 179 57.51 -37.89 -17.14
CA ILE A 179 56.84 -37.49 -15.90
C ILE A 179 56.01 -36.25 -16.19
N ALA A 180 54.70 -36.35 -15.90
CA ALA A 180 53.74 -35.28 -16.11
C ALA A 180 53.78 -34.69 -17.55
N SER A 181 53.90 -35.56 -18.55
CA SER A 181 53.97 -35.19 -19.99
C SER A 181 55.26 -34.46 -20.42
N GLU A 182 56.31 -34.46 -19.57
CA GLU A 182 57.64 -33.93 -19.87
C GLU A 182 58.72 -35.03 -19.76
N CYS A 183 59.69 -35.02 -20.68
CA CYS A 183 60.84 -35.93 -20.65
C CYS A 183 61.93 -35.42 -19.70
N LYS A 184 61.97 -35.93 -18.47
CA LYS A 184 62.93 -35.53 -17.45
C LYS A 184 64.16 -36.45 -17.43
N PRO A 185 65.40 -35.91 -17.31
CA PRO A 185 66.61 -36.73 -17.23
C PRO A 185 66.60 -37.64 -16.00
N ASN A 186 67.02 -38.89 -16.18
CA ASN A 186 67.10 -39.87 -15.11
C ASN A 186 68.28 -39.59 -14.18
N CYS A 187 68.09 -39.83 -12.89
CA CYS A 187 69.09 -39.62 -11.89
C CYS A 187 69.02 -40.68 -10.78
N VAL A 188 70.17 -40.91 -10.15
CA VAL A 188 70.33 -41.69 -8.92
C VAL A 188 70.87 -40.78 -7.79
N SER A 189 71.47 -39.65 -8.17
CA SER A 189 71.96 -38.63 -7.24
C SER A 189 72.02 -37.24 -7.90
N ASP A 190 72.08 -36.20 -7.08
CA ASP A 190 72.09 -34.79 -7.53
C ASP A 190 73.25 -34.47 -8.48
N ASN A 191 74.35 -35.23 -8.42
CA ASN A 191 75.50 -35.07 -9.32
C ASN A 191 75.13 -35.21 -10.80
N GLN A 192 74.10 -35.99 -11.12
CA GLN A 192 73.62 -36.18 -12.49
C GLN A 192 72.73 -35.03 -12.97
N CYS A 193 72.14 -34.26 -12.05
CA CYS A 193 71.26 -33.13 -12.32
C CYS A 193 71.98 -31.76 -12.19
N THR A 194 73.17 -31.77 -11.57
CA THR A 194 74.02 -30.57 -11.40
C THR A 194 74.35 -29.85 -12.72
N PRO A 195 74.61 -30.53 -13.86
CA PRO A 195 74.86 -29.85 -15.13
C PRO A 195 73.68 -28.99 -15.62
N GLN A 196 72.46 -29.29 -15.18
CA GLN A 196 71.23 -28.55 -15.46
C GLN A 196 70.82 -27.63 -14.30
N ASN A 197 71.64 -27.52 -13.24
CA ASN A 197 71.29 -26.81 -12.01
C ASN A 197 70.01 -27.34 -11.33
N GLN A 198 69.80 -28.66 -11.40
CA GLN A 198 68.63 -29.36 -10.86
C GLN A 198 69.03 -30.33 -9.72
N LEU A 199 68.03 -30.82 -8.99
CA LEU A 199 68.13 -31.80 -7.91
C LEU A 199 67.59 -33.15 -8.35
N CYS A 200 68.09 -34.24 -7.76
CA CYS A 200 67.58 -35.57 -8.04
C CYS A 200 66.45 -35.94 -7.09
N ASP A 201 65.22 -36.06 -7.62
CA ASP A 201 64.14 -36.73 -6.89
C ASP A 201 64.45 -38.22 -6.87
N LYS A 202 64.98 -38.71 -5.74
CA LYS A 202 65.35 -40.12 -5.57
C LYS A 202 64.16 -41.06 -5.55
N ALA A 203 62.95 -40.56 -5.31
CA ALA A 203 61.72 -41.37 -5.33
C ALA A 203 61.23 -41.58 -6.76
N LEU A 204 61.30 -40.53 -7.60
CA LEU A 204 60.90 -40.60 -9.01
C LEU A 204 62.05 -40.98 -9.95
N GLY A 205 63.30 -40.89 -9.49
CA GLY A 205 64.50 -41.21 -10.26
C GLY A 205 64.80 -40.19 -11.38
N VAL A 206 64.34 -38.95 -11.24
CA VAL A 206 64.44 -37.91 -12.27
C VAL A 206 64.93 -36.57 -11.71
N CYS A 207 65.53 -35.76 -12.58
CA CYS A 207 65.95 -34.40 -12.24
C CYS A 207 64.75 -33.44 -12.18
N VAL A 208 64.69 -32.66 -11.10
CA VAL A 208 63.65 -31.68 -10.78
C VAL A 208 64.30 -30.36 -10.34
N ASP A 209 63.60 -29.24 -10.49
CA ASP A 209 64.14 -27.94 -10.08
C ASP A 209 64.18 -27.80 -8.54
N CYS A 210 63.25 -28.47 -7.85
CA CYS A 210 63.09 -28.39 -6.40
C CYS A 210 62.48 -29.68 -5.83
N LEU A 211 62.69 -29.91 -4.54
CA LEU A 211 62.05 -30.95 -3.72
C LEU A 211 61.26 -30.36 -2.54
N THR A 212 61.66 -29.17 -2.09
CA THR A 212 61.01 -28.41 -1.00
C THR A 212 60.97 -26.92 -1.36
N HIS A 213 60.01 -26.17 -0.80
CA HIS A 213 59.82 -24.75 -1.12
C HIS A 213 61.08 -23.89 -0.86
N ASP A 214 61.83 -24.16 0.22
CA ASP A 214 63.07 -23.44 0.58
C ASP A 214 64.20 -23.53 -0.47
N GLN A 215 64.06 -24.38 -1.49
CA GLN A 215 65.03 -24.56 -2.57
C GLN A 215 64.73 -23.68 -3.79
N CYS A 216 63.57 -23.02 -3.82
CA CYS A 216 63.22 -22.07 -4.86
C CYS A 216 63.70 -20.65 -4.50
N PRO A 217 63.93 -19.78 -5.50
CA PRO A 217 64.17 -18.36 -5.26
C PRO A 217 63.03 -17.71 -4.46
N ALA A 218 63.29 -16.53 -3.89
CA ALA A 218 62.21 -15.71 -3.30
C ALA A 218 61.09 -15.50 -4.35
N GLU A 219 59.83 -15.43 -3.90
CA GLU A 219 58.64 -15.33 -4.76
C GLU A 219 58.28 -16.61 -5.56
N PHE A 220 58.91 -17.75 -5.25
CA PHE A 220 58.59 -19.06 -5.85
C PHE A 220 58.46 -20.16 -4.79
N HIS A 221 57.53 -21.09 -5.03
CA HIS A 221 57.35 -22.30 -4.23
C HIS A 221 57.57 -23.54 -5.09
N CYS A 222 57.97 -24.63 -4.43
CA CYS A 222 58.09 -25.91 -5.11
C CYS A 222 56.74 -26.59 -5.35
N SER A 223 56.37 -26.81 -6.62
CA SER A 223 55.17 -27.51 -7.05
C SER A 223 55.53 -28.58 -8.08
N ALA A 224 55.22 -29.85 -7.78
CA ALA A 224 55.50 -31.01 -8.66
C ALA A 224 56.96 -31.11 -9.20
N GLY A 225 57.94 -30.65 -8.41
CA GLY A 225 59.35 -30.65 -8.80
C GLY A 225 59.76 -29.50 -9.73
N LYS A 226 58.97 -28.44 -9.79
CA LYS A 226 59.25 -27.20 -10.50
C LYS A 226 59.08 -26.01 -9.54
N CYS A 227 59.94 -25.01 -9.65
CA CYS A 227 59.71 -23.76 -8.94
C CYS A 227 58.65 -22.95 -9.68
N GLU A 228 57.47 -22.84 -9.09
CA GLU A 228 56.35 -22.05 -9.60
C GLU A 228 56.24 -20.74 -8.82
N PHE A 229 55.79 -19.69 -9.50
CA PHE A 229 55.67 -18.37 -8.89
C PHE A 229 54.59 -18.40 -7.79
N ASP A 230 54.82 -17.69 -6.70
CA ASP A 230 53.87 -17.61 -5.60
C ASP A 230 52.56 -16.97 -6.07
N VAL A 231 51.45 -17.44 -5.52
CA VAL A 231 50.12 -16.85 -5.76
C VAL A 231 49.97 -15.54 -4.99
N CYS A 232 50.59 -15.46 -3.82
CA CYS A 232 50.58 -14.29 -2.94
C CYS A 232 51.87 -14.19 -2.13
N SER A 233 52.22 -12.97 -1.70
CA SER A 233 53.35 -12.81 -0.77
C SER A 233 53.02 -13.44 0.58
N ALA A 234 53.93 -14.29 1.10
CA ALA A 234 53.74 -14.98 2.36
C ALA A 234 53.30 -14.03 3.50
N GLY A 235 52.19 -14.36 4.18
CA GLY A 235 51.61 -13.55 5.25
C GLY A 235 50.82 -12.31 4.81
N ALA A 236 50.75 -11.99 3.52
CA ALA A 236 49.93 -10.88 3.02
C ALA A 236 48.45 -11.11 3.31
N THR A 237 47.71 -10.04 3.60
CA THR A 237 46.28 -10.10 3.90
C THR A 237 45.46 -9.41 2.81
N SER A 238 44.28 -9.97 2.50
CA SER A 238 43.35 -9.40 1.52
C SER A 238 41.91 -9.56 1.98
N CYS A 239 41.00 -8.70 1.51
CA CYS A 239 39.58 -8.83 1.79
C CYS A 239 38.91 -9.72 0.73
N SER A 240 38.11 -10.69 1.19
CA SER A 240 37.20 -11.47 0.35
C SER A 240 35.80 -11.36 0.94
N GLY A 241 34.96 -10.50 0.36
CA GLY A 241 33.73 -10.05 1.01
C GLY A 241 34.05 -9.36 2.35
N ASN A 242 33.25 -9.62 3.39
CA ASN A 242 33.49 -9.08 4.73
C ASN A 242 34.38 -9.99 5.60
N ALA A 243 35.47 -10.50 5.03
CA ALA A 243 36.38 -11.42 5.70
C ALA A 243 37.84 -11.21 5.24
N ILE A 244 38.77 -11.43 6.17
CA ILE A 244 40.22 -11.35 5.91
C ILE A 244 40.72 -12.73 5.48
N LEU A 245 41.42 -12.76 4.35
CA LEU A 245 42.25 -13.87 3.88
C LEU A 245 43.71 -13.59 4.25
N THR A 246 44.45 -14.61 4.66
CA THR A 246 45.89 -14.51 4.94
C THR A 246 46.64 -15.50 4.06
N CYS A 247 47.62 -15.02 3.28
CA CYS A 247 48.49 -15.87 2.49
C CYS A 247 49.31 -16.77 3.42
N ASN A 248 49.38 -18.07 3.12
CA ASN A 248 50.18 -18.99 3.92
C ASN A 248 51.69 -18.68 3.79
N GLU A 249 52.50 -19.31 4.64
CA GLU A 249 53.95 -19.07 4.65
C GLU A 249 54.66 -19.58 3.37
N VAL A 250 54.00 -20.45 2.60
CA VAL A 250 54.52 -21.04 1.35
C VAL A 250 54.27 -20.14 0.14
N GLY A 251 53.28 -19.25 0.19
CA GLY A 251 52.91 -18.36 -0.92
C GLY A 251 52.00 -19.00 -1.97
N ASP A 252 51.65 -20.29 -1.83
CA ASP A 252 50.86 -21.04 -2.83
C ASP A 252 49.34 -20.89 -2.66
N GLY A 253 48.87 -20.20 -1.61
CA GLY A 253 47.45 -19.92 -1.46
C GLY A 253 47.06 -19.14 -0.20
N PHE A 254 45.82 -18.62 -0.23
CA PHE A 254 45.19 -17.93 0.90
C PHE A 254 44.50 -18.91 1.85
N SER A 255 44.49 -18.56 3.14
CA SER A 255 43.80 -19.28 4.20
C SER A 255 42.28 -19.25 4.04
N THR A 256 41.58 -20.06 4.82
CA THR A 256 40.13 -19.92 4.98
C THR A 256 39.76 -18.50 5.46
N PRO A 257 38.71 -17.86 4.92
CA PRO A 257 38.32 -16.51 5.29
C PRO A 257 37.98 -16.38 6.79
N THR A 258 38.55 -15.37 7.44
CA THR A 258 38.21 -14.99 8.82
C THR A 258 37.22 -13.82 8.77
N ALA A 259 35.96 -14.07 9.10
CA ALA A 259 34.90 -13.05 9.02
C ALA A 259 35.14 -11.89 9.99
N CYS A 260 34.90 -10.67 9.53
CA CYS A 260 34.81 -9.50 10.39
C CYS A 260 33.58 -9.56 11.31
N GLY A 261 33.63 -8.82 12.42
CA GLY A 261 32.52 -8.76 13.37
C GLY A 261 31.24 -8.17 12.79
N PRO A 262 30.10 -8.30 13.50
CA PRO A 262 28.78 -7.88 13.01
C PRO A 262 28.59 -6.36 12.84
N ALA A 263 29.56 -5.54 13.29
CA ALA A 263 29.57 -4.09 13.13
C ALA A 263 30.94 -3.62 12.62
N GLU A 264 31.55 -4.44 11.77
CA GLU A 264 32.84 -4.18 11.16
C GLU A 264 32.79 -4.50 9.67
N THR A 265 33.57 -3.76 8.88
CA THR A 265 33.76 -3.99 7.46
C THR A 265 35.23 -4.23 7.16
N CYS A 266 35.53 -5.26 6.37
CA CYS A 266 36.88 -5.52 5.89
C CYS A 266 37.32 -4.38 4.95
N THR A 267 38.43 -3.75 5.29
CA THR A 267 39.04 -2.67 4.54
C THR A 267 40.49 -2.99 4.25
N SER A 268 40.94 -2.65 3.04
CA SER A 268 42.34 -2.72 2.67
C SER A 268 42.96 -1.33 2.84
N SER A 269 43.89 -1.20 3.77
CA SER A 269 44.68 0.03 3.96
C SER A 269 46.15 -0.33 3.87
N ASP A 270 46.92 0.36 3.02
CA ASP A 270 48.36 0.15 2.82
C ASP A 270 48.73 -1.31 2.48
N GLY A 271 47.92 -1.98 1.64
CA GLY A 271 48.16 -3.37 1.22
C GLY A 271 47.88 -4.43 2.29
N SER A 272 47.20 -4.07 3.39
CA SER A 272 46.79 -4.98 4.45
C SER A 272 45.29 -4.90 4.71
N ALA A 273 44.62 -6.05 4.72
CA ALA A 273 43.22 -6.17 5.07
C ALA A 273 43.00 -6.16 6.59
N THR A 274 42.11 -5.29 7.07
CA THR A 274 41.73 -5.15 8.49
C THR A 274 40.23 -4.92 8.64
N CYS A 275 39.63 -5.37 9.75
CA CYS A 275 38.23 -5.10 10.06
C CYS A 275 38.10 -3.73 10.73
N ALA A 276 37.47 -2.78 10.02
CA ALA A 276 37.20 -1.44 10.51
C ALA A 276 35.80 -1.36 11.14
N GLY A 277 35.71 -0.81 12.35
CA GLY A 277 34.43 -0.63 13.05
C GLY A 277 33.53 0.40 12.35
N TRP A 278 32.24 0.10 12.31
CA TRP A 278 31.24 0.97 11.70
C TRP A 278 31.12 2.32 12.43
N ALA A 279 31.08 3.40 11.66
CA ALA A 279 30.72 4.73 12.13
C ALA A 279 29.19 4.91 12.24
N CYS A 280 28.43 4.21 11.40
CA CYS A 280 26.96 4.18 11.38
C CYS A 280 26.48 2.81 10.86
N GLU A 281 25.19 2.49 11.06
CA GLU A 281 24.64 1.21 10.61
C GLU A 281 24.64 1.12 9.08
N ALA A 282 25.36 0.13 8.52
CA ALA A 282 25.69 0.06 7.11
C ALA A 282 24.46 0.04 6.19
N GLY A 283 24.45 0.96 5.21
CA GLY A 283 23.38 1.10 4.22
C GLY A 283 22.03 1.51 4.79
N GLN A 284 21.97 1.92 6.06
CA GLN A 284 20.72 2.36 6.68
C GLN A 284 20.55 3.87 6.62
N THR A 285 19.29 4.27 6.49
CA THR A 285 18.82 5.62 6.79
C THR A 285 18.06 5.60 8.11
N TYR A 286 18.45 6.45 9.06
CA TYR A 286 17.78 6.49 10.36
C TYR A 286 17.82 7.88 10.99
N CYS A 287 16.98 8.07 12.00
CA CYS A 287 16.99 9.28 12.80
C CYS A 287 17.99 9.15 13.93
N GLU A 288 18.92 10.08 14.01
CA GLU A 288 19.93 10.07 15.05
C GLU A 288 19.25 10.21 16.44
N PRO A 289 19.50 9.26 17.37
CA PRO A 289 18.78 9.21 18.64
C PRO A 289 18.83 10.52 19.44
N GLY A 290 17.66 11.02 19.83
CA GLY A 290 17.54 12.26 20.62
C GLY A 290 17.65 13.55 19.80
N THR A 291 17.72 13.47 18.47
CA THR A 291 17.77 14.62 17.56
C THR A 291 16.63 14.61 16.54
N GLN A 292 16.49 15.67 15.75
CA GLN A 292 15.62 15.72 14.57
C GLN A 292 16.44 15.62 13.27
N THR A 293 17.54 14.87 13.32
CA THR A 293 18.48 14.72 12.21
C THR A 293 18.27 13.38 11.52
N ALA A 294 17.94 13.42 10.23
CA ALA A 294 17.99 12.28 9.33
C ALA A 294 19.44 12.07 8.86
N LEU A 295 19.92 10.83 8.84
CA LEU A 295 21.23 10.48 8.31
C LEU A 295 21.18 9.29 7.36
N GLU A 296 22.08 9.28 6.41
CA GLU A 296 22.32 8.17 5.47
C GLU A 296 23.74 7.63 5.65
N CYS A 297 23.87 6.33 5.81
CA CYS A 297 25.15 5.65 5.99
C CYS A 297 25.57 4.92 4.71
N SER A 298 26.86 4.93 4.40
CA SER A 298 27.43 4.13 3.33
C SER A 298 27.19 2.64 3.55
N THR A 299 27.16 1.86 2.47
CA THR A 299 26.92 0.41 2.51
C THR A 299 28.01 -0.38 3.24
N ASP A 300 29.18 0.22 3.45
CA ASP A 300 30.26 -0.33 4.26
C ASP A 300 30.16 0.09 5.76
N GLY A 301 29.22 0.96 6.13
CA GLY A 301 29.06 1.42 7.52
C GLY A 301 30.14 2.41 7.98
N LEU A 302 31.11 2.77 7.13
CA LEU A 302 32.30 3.52 7.53
C LEU A 302 32.12 5.03 7.42
N THR A 303 31.16 5.48 6.60
CA THR A 303 30.99 6.90 6.28
C THR A 303 29.52 7.32 6.43
N VAL A 304 29.29 8.46 7.08
CA VAL A 304 27.99 9.14 7.01
C VAL A 304 27.97 9.96 5.73
N LEU A 305 27.12 9.57 4.78
CA LEU A 305 27.01 10.19 3.47
C LEU A 305 26.30 11.54 3.53
N GLU A 306 25.20 11.62 4.29
CA GLU A 306 24.38 12.84 4.41
C GLU A 306 23.84 13.03 5.83
N ARG A 307 23.63 14.31 6.22
CA ARG A 307 22.94 14.71 7.45
C ARG A 307 21.97 15.86 7.17
N THR A 308 20.71 15.66 7.53
CA THR A 308 19.64 16.64 7.30
C THR A 308 18.89 16.94 8.59
N ASP A 309 18.97 18.19 9.04
CA ASP A 309 18.22 18.68 10.21
C ASP A 309 16.78 19.01 9.79
N CYS A 310 15.84 18.13 10.15
CA CYS A 310 14.43 18.29 9.82
C CYS A 310 13.79 19.47 10.56
N SER A 311 14.35 19.89 11.70
CA SER A 311 13.80 21.03 12.44
C SER A 311 13.99 22.36 11.71
N ALA A 312 14.99 22.44 10.83
CA ALA A 312 15.24 23.63 10.01
C ALA A 312 14.09 23.93 9.02
N SER A 313 13.35 22.90 8.58
CA SER A 313 12.16 23.02 7.73
C SER A 313 10.84 22.93 8.51
N GLY A 314 10.88 22.87 9.85
CA GLY A 314 9.69 22.66 10.69
C GLY A 314 9.14 21.24 10.64
N GLN A 315 9.93 20.29 10.16
CA GLN A 315 9.60 18.88 10.02
C GLN A 315 10.17 18.06 11.18
N GLN A 316 9.74 16.82 11.29
CA GLN A 316 10.29 15.85 12.24
C GLN A 316 10.99 14.72 11.49
N CYS A 317 12.08 14.23 12.06
CA CYS A 317 12.74 13.05 11.54
C CYS A 317 11.92 11.80 11.90
N PHE A 318 11.66 10.97 10.89
CA PHE A 318 11.04 9.67 11.05
C PHE A 318 11.65 8.65 10.12
N ASN A 319 12.14 7.54 10.69
CA ASN A 319 12.79 6.46 9.94
C ASN A 319 13.85 6.96 8.93
N GLY A 320 14.61 8.01 9.30
CA GLY A 320 15.64 8.58 8.44
C GLY A 320 15.15 9.60 7.41
N GLU A 321 13.89 10.05 7.48
CA GLU A 321 13.35 11.06 6.56
C GLU A 321 12.71 12.24 7.31
N CYS A 322 12.81 13.44 6.74
CA CYS A 322 12.11 14.61 7.24
C CYS A 322 10.66 14.63 6.73
N ARG A 323 9.70 14.61 7.67
CA ARG A 323 8.27 14.59 7.34
C ARG A 323 7.49 15.62 8.16
N ASP A 324 6.41 16.11 7.58
CA ASP A 324 5.47 16.98 8.28
C ASP A 324 4.73 16.20 9.35
N GLN A 325 4.48 16.85 10.48
CA GLN A 325 3.68 16.26 11.54
C GLN A 325 2.21 16.19 11.10
N LEU A 326 1.69 14.97 10.93
CA LEU A 326 0.32 14.73 10.46
C LEU A 326 -0.72 15.24 11.45
N CYS A 327 -0.51 15.01 12.76
CA CYS A 327 -1.43 15.39 13.80
C CYS A 327 -0.77 15.43 15.19
N THR A 328 -1.47 15.97 16.20
CA THR A 328 -0.94 16.07 17.56
C THR A 328 -0.73 14.67 18.15
N PRO A 329 0.44 14.35 18.75
CA PRO A 329 0.74 12.99 19.14
C PRO A 329 -0.24 12.48 20.19
N SER A 330 -0.64 11.22 20.05
CA SER A 330 -1.64 10.55 20.89
C SER A 330 -3.03 11.21 20.93
N SER A 331 -3.32 12.23 20.11
CA SER A 331 -4.63 12.87 20.08
C SER A 331 -5.59 12.18 19.12
N ARG A 332 -6.89 12.38 19.35
CA ARG A 332 -7.92 12.06 18.35
C ARG A 332 -8.21 13.28 17.50
N PHE A 333 -8.63 13.05 16.26
CA PHE A 333 -9.07 14.08 15.33
C PHE A 333 -10.05 13.50 14.32
N CYS A 334 -10.77 14.37 13.61
CA CYS A 334 -11.64 13.97 12.51
C CYS A 334 -10.91 14.08 11.18
N ASP A 335 -10.95 13.01 10.39
CA ASP A 335 -10.55 12.98 8.98
C ASP A 335 -11.76 12.61 8.14
N GLY A 336 -12.42 13.61 7.55
CA GLY A 336 -13.73 13.43 6.94
C GLY A 336 -14.77 12.94 7.95
N ASN A 337 -15.46 11.83 7.65
CA ASN A 337 -16.48 11.23 8.52
C ASN A 337 -15.93 10.11 9.44
N ALA A 338 -14.64 10.20 9.79
CA ALA A 338 -13.94 9.20 10.57
C ALA A 338 -13.19 9.83 11.74
N VAL A 339 -13.35 9.25 12.93
CA VAL A 339 -12.50 9.56 14.08
C VAL A 339 -11.22 8.74 13.93
N LYS A 340 -10.07 9.43 13.88
CA LYS A 340 -8.75 8.80 13.88
C LYS A 340 -7.98 9.15 15.15
N GLN A 341 -7.04 8.28 15.51
CA GLN A 341 -6.11 8.49 16.62
C GLN A 341 -4.68 8.47 16.10
N CYS A 342 -3.97 9.55 16.40
CA CYS A 342 -2.56 9.68 16.14
C CYS A 342 -1.77 8.71 17.02
N ASP A 343 -0.70 8.16 16.46
CA ASP A 343 0.29 7.43 17.25
C ASP A 343 1.03 8.36 18.24
N ALA A 344 1.92 7.79 19.03
CA ALA A 344 2.72 8.53 20.02
C ALA A 344 3.69 9.55 19.40
N THR A 345 3.91 9.50 18.09
CA THR A 345 4.80 10.40 17.34
C THR A 345 4.03 11.48 16.56
N GLY A 346 2.72 11.31 16.35
CA GLY A 346 1.91 12.25 15.56
C GLY A 346 2.07 12.09 14.04
N GLN A 347 2.64 10.99 13.56
CA GLN A 347 3.01 10.82 12.15
C GLN A 347 2.15 9.82 11.39
N SER A 348 1.61 8.82 12.09
CA SER A 348 0.55 7.98 11.56
C SER A 348 -0.72 8.13 12.38
N ALA A 349 -1.85 7.86 11.73
CA ALA A 349 -3.15 7.88 12.37
C ALA A 349 -3.90 6.59 12.03
N THR A 350 -4.48 5.97 13.04
CA THR A 350 -5.30 4.77 12.90
C THR A 350 -6.78 5.12 13.00
N LEU A 351 -7.61 4.43 12.22
CA LEU A 351 -9.06 4.58 12.32
C LEU A 351 -9.53 4.07 13.68
N VAL A 352 -10.13 4.95 14.48
CA VAL A 352 -10.79 4.58 15.74
C VAL A 352 -12.22 4.17 15.46
N GLN A 353 -12.94 4.99 14.69
CA GLN A 353 -14.36 4.79 14.43
C GLN A 353 -14.75 5.44 13.10
N GLN A 354 -15.46 4.69 12.27
CA GLN A 354 -16.19 5.25 11.13
C GLN A 354 -17.59 5.66 11.60
N CYS A 355 -17.97 6.92 11.39
CA CYS A 355 -19.30 7.36 11.77
C CYS A 355 -20.36 6.77 10.82
N GLY A 356 -21.54 6.43 11.36
CA GLY A 356 -22.64 5.85 10.60
C GLY A 356 -23.22 6.80 9.55
N ALA A 357 -24.09 6.28 8.67
CA ALA A 357 -24.70 7.07 7.60
C ALA A 357 -25.53 8.27 8.10
N SER A 358 -26.07 8.18 9.32
CA SER A 358 -26.84 9.23 10.00
C SER A 358 -26.01 9.98 11.06
N GLN A 359 -24.67 9.90 10.99
CA GLN A 359 -23.76 10.52 11.95
C GLN A 359 -22.70 11.36 11.24
N TYR A 360 -22.08 12.28 11.99
CA TYR A 360 -20.96 13.09 11.53
C TYR A 360 -19.82 13.09 12.57
N CYS A 361 -18.60 13.34 12.11
CA CYS A 361 -17.44 13.52 13.00
C CYS A 361 -17.32 14.98 13.41
N ASP A 362 -17.47 15.27 14.71
CA ASP A 362 -17.31 16.63 15.24
C ASP A 362 -15.83 16.97 15.47
N GLY A 363 -15.32 17.98 14.77
CA GLY A 363 -13.93 18.44 14.92
C GLY A 363 -13.63 19.10 16.26
N GLY A 364 -14.64 19.66 16.96
CA GLY A 364 -14.47 20.29 18.26
C GLY A 364 -14.29 19.28 19.41
N SER A 365 -14.99 18.16 19.31
CA SER A 365 -14.85 17.00 20.18
C SER A 365 -14.84 15.73 19.32
N PRO A 366 -13.66 15.24 18.87
CA PRO A 366 -13.51 14.17 17.87
C PRO A 366 -14.22 12.87 18.27
N ALA A 367 -15.50 12.80 17.90
CA ALA A 367 -16.48 11.78 18.20
C ALA A 367 -17.58 11.78 17.14
N CYS A 368 -18.24 10.63 16.97
CA CYS A 368 -19.40 10.52 16.08
C CYS A 368 -20.67 11.01 16.79
N LEU A 369 -21.31 12.01 16.22
CA LEU A 369 -22.58 12.57 16.71
C LEU A 369 -23.68 12.35 15.68
N ASP A 370 -24.93 12.25 16.12
CA ASP A 370 -26.08 12.09 15.23
C ASP A 370 -26.33 13.36 14.42
N GLN A 371 -26.64 13.20 13.14
CA GLN A 371 -27.01 14.30 12.26
C GLN A 371 -28.37 14.88 12.67
N ILE A 372 -28.46 16.21 12.70
CA ILE A 372 -29.70 16.96 12.94
C ILE A 372 -30.57 16.95 11.68
N CYS A 373 -29.96 16.99 10.50
CA CYS A 373 -30.62 16.96 9.20
C CYS A 373 -29.75 16.25 8.15
N THR A 374 -30.36 15.85 7.03
CA THR A 374 -29.62 15.20 5.93
C THR A 374 -28.64 16.19 5.29
N PRO A 375 -27.33 15.89 5.23
CA PRO A 375 -26.32 16.82 4.75
C PRO A 375 -26.63 17.42 3.38
N ASN A 376 -26.47 18.75 3.25
CA ASN A 376 -26.77 19.54 2.04
C ASN A 376 -28.23 19.48 1.55
N ALA A 377 -29.15 18.81 2.24
CA ALA A 377 -30.54 18.74 1.82
C ALA A 377 -31.29 20.03 2.16
N ALA A 378 -32.28 20.39 1.34
CA ALA A 378 -33.23 21.44 1.69
C ALA A 378 -34.01 21.03 2.95
N THR A 379 -34.14 21.94 3.91
CA THR A 379 -34.78 21.69 5.20
C THR A 379 -35.34 22.98 5.80
N CYS A 380 -36.13 22.85 6.86
CA CYS A 380 -36.73 23.98 7.56
C CYS A 380 -36.07 24.17 8.92
N ASP A 381 -35.54 25.37 9.17
CA ASP A 381 -35.23 25.83 10.53
C ASP A 381 -36.43 26.63 11.05
N GLY A 382 -37.32 25.94 11.79
CA GLY A 382 -38.64 26.48 12.10
C GLY A 382 -39.43 26.80 10.83
N ASN A 383 -39.81 28.07 10.63
CA ASN A 383 -40.52 28.52 9.42
C ASN A 383 -39.60 29.13 8.34
N VAL A 384 -38.28 28.95 8.48
CA VAL A 384 -37.28 29.43 7.51
C VAL A 384 -36.86 28.28 6.60
N ALA A 385 -37.14 28.42 5.30
CA ALA A 385 -36.65 27.52 4.27
C ALA A 385 -35.15 27.73 4.04
N THR A 386 -34.34 26.72 4.37
CA THR A 386 -32.89 26.74 4.28
C THR A 386 -32.34 25.38 3.83
N THR A 387 -31.04 25.16 3.97
CA THR A 387 -30.36 23.89 3.70
C THR A 387 -29.62 23.42 4.95
N CYS A 388 -29.50 22.10 5.09
CA CYS A 388 -28.61 21.50 6.07
C CYS A 388 -27.15 21.76 5.70
N ASP A 389 -26.26 21.92 6.67
CA ASP A 389 -24.83 22.02 6.40
C ASP A 389 -24.25 20.71 5.81
N ALA A 390 -23.00 20.75 5.37
CA ALA A 390 -22.36 19.62 4.69
C ALA A 390 -22.07 18.44 5.62
N GLN A 391 -22.10 18.66 6.93
CA GLN A 391 -21.87 17.65 7.96
C GLN A 391 -23.18 17.05 8.49
N GLY A 392 -24.32 17.70 8.26
CA GLY A 392 -25.57 17.35 8.93
C GLY A 392 -25.65 17.86 10.36
N SER A 393 -24.73 18.75 10.78
CA SER A 393 -24.59 19.19 12.17
C SER A 393 -25.53 20.33 12.55
N GLY A 394 -26.15 20.98 11.57
CA GLY A 394 -27.01 22.14 11.76
C GLY A 394 -27.50 22.74 10.45
N TYR A 395 -28.19 23.87 10.57
CA TYR A 395 -28.78 24.60 9.46
C TYR A 395 -27.83 25.68 8.96
N VAL A 396 -27.72 25.83 7.64
CA VAL A 396 -26.97 26.93 7.04
C VAL A 396 -27.65 28.24 7.41
N ALA A 397 -26.85 29.19 7.92
CA ALA A 397 -27.33 30.51 8.27
C ALA A 397 -27.90 31.24 7.03
N GLY A 398 -29.07 31.85 7.20
CA GLY A 398 -29.84 32.43 6.10
C GLY A 398 -30.95 31.50 5.60
N GLY A 399 -31.72 31.96 4.63
CA GLY A 399 -32.90 31.26 4.14
C GLY A 399 -34.06 32.20 3.85
N THR A 400 -35.20 31.63 3.48
CA THR A 400 -36.43 32.39 3.21
C THR A 400 -37.40 32.18 4.36
N ASP A 401 -37.71 33.23 5.11
CA ASP A 401 -38.79 33.19 6.11
C ASP A 401 -40.14 33.10 5.41
N CYS A 402 -40.78 31.94 5.50
CA CYS A 402 -42.03 31.69 4.82
C CYS A 402 -43.19 32.50 5.40
N THR A 403 -43.08 32.95 6.66
CA THR A 403 -44.07 33.81 7.32
C THR A 403 -44.20 35.14 6.58
N SER A 404 -43.08 35.70 6.12
CA SER A 404 -43.04 36.94 5.35
C SER A 404 -43.77 36.85 4.01
N LEU A 405 -43.98 35.63 3.51
CA LEU A 405 -44.68 35.32 2.27
C LEU A 405 -46.12 34.86 2.50
N GLY A 406 -46.60 34.81 3.76
CA GLY A 406 -47.89 34.22 4.11
C GLY A 406 -47.96 32.71 3.83
N LYS A 407 -46.82 32.02 3.94
CA LYS A 407 -46.64 30.59 3.64
C LYS A 407 -46.04 29.86 4.85
N THR A 408 -46.01 28.53 4.78
CA THR A 408 -45.32 27.67 5.75
C THR A 408 -44.14 26.97 5.07
N CYS A 409 -43.05 26.80 5.81
CA CYS A 409 -41.92 26.00 5.36
C CYS A 409 -42.28 24.51 5.42
N ASP A 410 -42.15 23.83 4.29
CA ASP A 410 -42.33 22.40 4.16
C ASP A 410 -41.15 21.84 3.35
N ALA A 411 -40.40 20.90 3.93
CA ALA A 411 -39.23 20.28 3.33
C ALA A 411 -38.22 21.28 2.70
N GLY A 412 -38.01 22.42 3.35
CA GLY A 412 -37.10 23.48 2.89
C GLY A 412 -37.64 24.37 1.78
N VAL A 413 -38.96 24.40 1.58
CA VAL A 413 -39.62 25.27 0.59
C VAL A 413 -40.80 26.00 1.21
N CYS A 414 -40.96 27.28 0.89
CA CYS A 414 -42.15 28.04 1.29
C CYS A 414 -43.36 27.64 0.43
N SER A 415 -44.28 26.90 1.03
CA SER A 415 -45.49 26.37 0.40
C SER A 415 -46.76 27.00 0.97
N THR A 416 -47.79 27.10 0.13
CA THR A 416 -49.15 27.51 0.56
C THR A 416 -49.89 26.39 1.30
N CYS A 417 -49.45 25.15 1.14
CA CYS A 417 -49.97 23.99 1.84
C CYS A 417 -48.77 23.20 2.41
N PRO A 418 -48.81 22.74 3.67
CA PRO A 418 -47.89 21.72 4.15
C PRO A 418 -47.97 20.47 3.27
N SER A 419 -46.97 19.58 3.36
CA SER A 419 -47.07 18.28 2.70
C SER A 419 -48.38 17.60 3.10
N PRO A 420 -49.08 16.92 2.17
CA PRO A 420 -50.35 16.28 2.52
C PRO A 420 -50.26 15.28 3.69
N ALA A 421 -49.08 14.69 3.92
CA ALA A 421 -48.81 13.85 5.08
C ALA A 421 -48.83 14.63 6.41
N ALA A 422 -48.33 15.88 6.42
CA ALA A 422 -48.41 16.76 7.58
C ALA A 422 -49.86 17.25 7.87
N LEU A 423 -50.79 17.02 6.94
CA LEU A 423 -52.21 17.31 7.10
C LEU A 423 -53.06 16.05 7.41
N SER A 424 -52.44 14.93 7.79
CA SER A 424 -53.16 13.71 8.16
C SER A 424 -54.16 13.94 9.30
N ASP A 425 -53.84 14.82 10.25
CA ASP A 425 -54.72 15.28 11.33
C ASP A 425 -55.87 16.16 10.87
N SER A 426 -56.05 16.43 9.57
CA SER A 426 -57.26 17.07 9.04
C SER A 426 -58.31 16.06 8.59
N LEU A 427 -57.93 14.78 8.44
CA LEU A 427 -58.87 13.71 8.14
C LEU A 427 -59.70 13.38 9.38
N ARG A 428 -61.02 13.31 9.23
CA ARG A 428 -61.97 12.97 10.28
C ARG A 428 -62.96 11.93 9.79
N ILE A 429 -63.37 11.03 10.68
CA ILE A 429 -64.50 10.13 10.47
C ILE A 429 -65.76 11.01 10.45
N VAL A 430 -66.52 10.94 9.36
CA VAL A 430 -67.75 11.75 9.18
C VAL A 430 -69.00 10.93 8.96
N GLU A 431 -68.85 9.65 8.62
CA GLU A 431 -69.98 8.75 8.49
C GLU A 431 -69.53 7.34 8.83
N VAL A 432 -70.41 6.62 9.50
CA VAL A 432 -70.30 5.20 9.76
C VAL A 432 -71.64 4.55 9.40
N ASN A 433 -71.63 3.62 8.44
CA ASN A 433 -72.80 2.88 7.99
C ASN A 433 -72.68 1.39 8.34
N TYR A 434 -73.75 0.84 8.90
CA TYR A 434 -73.88 -0.54 9.37
C TYR A 434 -74.94 -1.25 8.54
N GLY A 435 -74.65 -1.52 7.28
CA GLY A 435 -75.64 -1.93 6.31
C GLY A 435 -75.07 -2.91 5.29
N ALA A 436 -75.84 -3.19 4.24
CA ALA A 436 -75.32 -3.86 3.07
C ALA A 436 -75.02 -2.77 2.02
N PRO A 437 -73.75 -2.32 1.86
CA PRO A 437 -72.51 -2.74 2.53
C PRO A 437 -72.08 -1.87 3.72
N ASP A 438 -71.22 -2.43 4.59
CA ASP A 438 -70.60 -1.67 5.68
C ASP A 438 -69.51 -0.72 5.15
N TYR A 439 -69.49 0.50 5.70
CA TYR A 439 -68.44 1.47 5.36
C TYR A 439 -68.22 2.56 6.42
N VAL A 440 -67.02 3.13 6.36
CA VAL A 440 -66.66 4.37 7.05
C VAL A 440 -66.23 5.41 6.02
N VAL A 441 -66.65 6.66 6.24
CA VAL A 441 -66.22 7.79 5.41
C VAL A 441 -65.26 8.67 6.20
N LEU A 442 -64.08 8.86 5.65
CA LEU A 442 -63.15 9.90 6.10
C LEU A 442 -63.34 11.15 5.25
N LYS A 443 -63.30 12.33 5.86
CA LYS A 443 -63.34 13.61 5.16
C LYS A 443 -62.18 14.47 5.58
N ASN A 444 -61.52 15.08 4.59
CA ASN A 444 -60.52 16.10 4.83
C ASN A 444 -61.20 17.42 5.23
N GLN A 445 -61.03 17.85 6.48
CA GLN A 445 -61.58 19.10 6.99
C GLN A 445 -60.72 20.33 6.66
N HIS A 446 -59.54 20.16 6.06
CA HIS A 446 -58.71 21.29 5.66
C HIS A 446 -59.42 22.10 4.56
N PRO A 447 -59.51 23.44 4.70
CA PRO A 447 -60.32 24.27 3.82
C PRO A 447 -59.80 24.36 2.39
N THR A 448 -58.49 24.20 2.19
CA THR A 448 -57.82 24.52 0.92
C THR A 448 -56.77 23.52 0.44
N CYS A 449 -56.37 22.55 1.27
CA CYS A 449 -55.21 21.69 1.00
C CYS A 449 -55.64 20.22 1.01
N ALA A 450 -55.02 19.43 0.15
CA ALA A 450 -55.18 17.99 0.18
C ALA A 450 -54.45 17.39 1.39
N ALA A 451 -55.02 16.32 1.95
CA ALA A 451 -54.45 15.52 3.03
C ALA A 451 -54.12 14.13 2.50
N SER A 452 -53.14 13.47 3.10
CA SER A 452 -52.74 12.11 2.76
C SER A 452 -53.17 11.13 3.84
N THR A 453 -53.62 9.95 3.44
CA THR A 453 -53.79 8.80 4.32
C THR A 453 -52.48 8.04 4.58
N ALA A 454 -51.35 8.51 4.05
CA ALA A 454 -50.04 7.90 4.27
C ALA A 454 -49.74 7.76 5.77
N GLY A 455 -49.46 6.54 6.20
CA GLY A 455 -49.14 6.24 7.60
C GLY A 455 -50.35 6.36 8.54
N LEU A 456 -51.60 6.40 8.05
CA LEU A 456 -52.78 6.29 8.89
C LEU A 456 -53.31 4.85 8.94
N GLY A 457 -53.97 4.52 10.03
CA GLY A 457 -54.70 3.27 10.21
C GLY A 457 -56.09 3.50 10.77
N LEU A 458 -57.03 2.63 10.39
CA LEU A 458 -58.33 2.50 11.03
C LEU A 458 -58.35 1.26 11.90
N ARG A 459 -59.03 1.35 13.03
CA ARG A 459 -59.41 0.19 13.83
C ARG A 459 -60.90 0.17 14.03
N PHE A 460 -61.48 -0.96 13.67
CA PHE A 460 -62.87 -1.30 13.93
C PHE A 460 -62.88 -2.25 15.11
N SER A 461 -63.74 -1.99 16.10
CA SER A 461 -63.92 -2.88 17.24
C SER A 461 -65.41 -3.10 17.47
N HIS A 462 -65.84 -4.35 17.57
CA HIS A 462 -67.22 -4.68 17.98
C HIS A 462 -67.26 -5.85 18.92
N ILE A 463 -68.43 -6.02 19.52
CA ILE A 463 -68.76 -7.16 20.35
C ILE A 463 -69.82 -7.99 19.63
N GLU A 464 -69.43 -9.19 19.22
CA GLU A 464 -70.35 -10.21 18.75
C GLU A 464 -70.81 -11.05 19.95
N THR A 465 -72.12 -11.33 20.03
CA THR A 465 -72.66 -12.24 21.06
C THR A 465 -72.75 -13.65 20.49
N VAL A 466 -71.84 -14.54 20.90
CA VAL A 466 -71.81 -15.92 20.40
C VAL A 466 -72.53 -16.84 21.40
N CYS A 467 -73.67 -17.41 20.99
CA CYS A 467 -74.55 -18.22 21.87
C CYS A 467 -74.60 -19.72 21.50
N SER A 468 -73.46 -20.37 21.24
CA SER A 468 -73.45 -21.80 20.88
C SER A 468 -73.65 -22.75 22.08
N LEU A 469 -73.18 -22.40 23.29
CA LEU A 469 -73.35 -23.16 24.55
C LEU A 469 -73.28 -22.22 25.78
N GLY A 470 -74.14 -21.20 25.80
CA GLY A 470 -74.05 -20.07 26.72
C GLY A 470 -73.50 -18.85 25.99
N CYS A 471 -74.15 -17.70 26.16
CA CYS A 471 -73.77 -16.48 25.45
C CYS A 471 -72.50 -15.90 26.07
N SER A 472 -71.45 -15.78 25.26
CA SER A 472 -70.26 -15.01 25.60
C SER A 472 -70.14 -13.84 24.65
N GLU A 473 -69.79 -12.68 25.21
CA GLU A 473 -69.41 -11.51 24.42
C GLU A 473 -67.97 -11.69 23.95
N VAL A 474 -67.74 -11.60 22.64
CA VAL A 474 -66.42 -11.69 22.03
C VAL A 474 -66.10 -10.36 21.37
N VAL A 475 -65.05 -9.68 21.84
CA VAL A 475 -64.58 -8.45 21.20
C VAL A 475 -63.74 -8.83 19.98
N ARG A 476 -64.16 -8.38 18.80
CA ARG A 476 -63.39 -8.51 17.55
C ARG A 476 -62.78 -7.17 17.17
N HIS A 477 -61.57 -7.24 16.62
CA HIS A 477 -60.83 -6.07 16.16
C HIS A 477 -60.34 -6.28 14.73
N LEU A 478 -60.57 -5.30 13.86
CA LEU A 478 -59.96 -5.24 12.54
C LEU A 478 -59.09 -3.98 12.47
N ASN A 479 -57.78 -4.19 12.29
CA ASN A 479 -56.84 -3.10 12.00
C ASN A 479 -56.64 -3.00 10.49
N GLN A 480 -57.08 -1.89 9.92
CA GLN A 480 -56.95 -1.56 8.51
C GLN A 480 -55.90 -0.47 8.31
N PRO A 481 -54.65 -0.80 7.92
CA PRO A 481 -53.72 0.21 7.43
C PRO A 481 -54.30 0.86 6.17
N LEU A 482 -54.26 2.18 6.08
CA LEU A 482 -54.76 2.90 4.90
C LEU A 482 -53.66 2.97 3.83
N PRO A 483 -53.98 2.71 2.56
CA PRO A 483 -53.03 2.94 1.47
C PRO A 483 -52.72 4.44 1.36
N VAL A 484 -51.57 4.78 0.76
CA VAL A 484 -51.22 6.17 0.50
C VAL A 484 -52.17 6.74 -0.55
N GLN A 485 -53.08 7.62 -0.12
CA GLN A 485 -54.06 8.26 -0.99
C GLN A 485 -54.23 9.72 -0.62
N GLN A 486 -54.36 10.56 -1.65
CA GLN A 486 -54.60 11.98 -1.49
C GLN A 486 -56.10 12.25 -1.45
N VAL A 487 -56.55 12.89 -0.37
CA VAL A 487 -57.92 13.35 -0.19
C VAL A 487 -57.93 14.86 -0.40
N PRO A 488 -58.53 15.38 -1.49
CA PRO A 488 -58.61 16.82 -1.75
C PRO A 488 -59.21 17.59 -0.57
N ALA A 489 -59.03 18.91 -0.54
CA ALA A 489 -59.70 19.77 0.43
C ALA A 489 -61.22 19.52 0.40
N HIS A 490 -61.83 19.27 1.57
CA HIS A 490 -63.24 18.84 1.70
C HIS A 490 -63.62 17.54 0.98
N GLY A 491 -62.67 16.83 0.38
CA GLY A 491 -62.86 15.53 -0.24
C GLY A 491 -63.17 14.45 0.78
N VAL A 492 -63.78 13.38 0.30
CA VAL A 492 -64.14 12.20 1.10
C VAL A 492 -63.46 10.95 0.58
N LEU A 493 -63.19 10.02 1.48
CA LEU A 493 -62.64 8.70 1.21
C LEU A 493 -63.53 7.65 1.85
N TYR A 494 -64.01 6.70 1.06
CA TYR A 494 -64.78 5.56 1.55
C TYR A 494 -63.83 4.41 1.86
N VAL A 495 -63.97 3.83 3.05
CA VAL A 495 -63.34 2.58 3.45
C VAL A 495 -64.46 1.57 3.64
N THR A 496 -64.56 0.58 2.74
CA THR A 496 -65.76 -0.24 2.57
C THR A 496 -65.41 -1.67 2.15
N GLU A 497 -66.34 -2.60 2.38
CA GLU A 497 -66.22 -4.00 1.99
C GLU A 497 -66.43 -4.21 0.49
N THR A 498 -67.32 -3.41 -0.11
CA THR A 498 -67.68 -3.48 -1.53
C THR A 498 -67.34 -2.16 -2.23
N PRO A 499 -66.06 -1.95 -2.58
CA PRO A 499 -65.65 -0.72 -3.26
C PRO A 499 -66.42 -0.56 -4.58
N VAL A 500 -67.04 0.61 -4.77
CA VAL A 500 -67.77 0.94 -6.01
C VAL A 500 -67.03 1.94 -6.88
N SER A 501 -66.04 2.63 -6.30
CA SER A 501 -65.12 3.51 -7.02
C SER A 501 -63.68 3.03 -6.87
N SER A 502 -62.84 3.34 -7.87
CA SER A 502 -61.40 3.07 -7.80
C SER A 502 -60.67 3.87 -6.70
N ASN A 503 -61.34 4.87 -6.13
CA ASN A 503 -60.82 5.68 -5.03
C ASN A 503 -61.29 5.16 -3.67
N ASP A 504 -62.13 4.13 -3.61
CA ASP A 504 -62.54 3.52 -2.35
C ASP A 504 -61.43 2.58 -1.85
N VAL A 505 -61.21 2.56 -0.54
CA VAL A 505 -60.31 1.60 0.10
C VAL A 505 -61.11 0.36 0.45
N GLN A 506 -60.70 -0.79 -0.09
CA GLN A 506 -61.28 -2.07 0.28
C GLN A 506 -60.81 -2.50 1.68
N LEU A 507 -61.74 -2.89 2.53
CA LEU A 507 -61.44 -3.51 3.82
C LEU A 507 -60.81 -4.90 3.63
N ALA A 508 -59.85 -5.24 4.49
CA ALA A 508 -59.13 -6.51 4.45
C ALA A 508 -60.01 -7.72 4.84
N ASP A 509 -61.10 -7.48 5.57
CA ASP A 509 -62.06 -8.49 6.00
C ASP A 509 -63.46 -7.87 6.14
N ASN A 510 -64.48 -8.72 6.25
CA ASN A 510 -65.84 -8.33 6.60
C ASN A 510 -65.86 -7.82 8.05
N LEU A 511 -66.39 -6.63 8.28
CA LEU A 511 -66.58 -6.02 9.59
C LEU A 511 -67.59 -6.81 10.43
N GLY A 512 -68.54 -7.49 9.77
CA GLY A 512 -69.50 -8.38 10.41
C GLY A 512 -70.47 -7.65 11.34
N TRP A 513 -70.62 -6.33 11.20
CA TRP A 513 -71.43 -5.50 12.09
C TRP A 513 -72.92 -5.75 11.90
N GLN A 514 -73.56 -6.24 12.95
CA GLN A 514 -75.02 -6.45 12.95
C GLN A 514 -75.76 -5.31 13.65
N ASP A 515 -77.06 -5.28 13.42
CA ASP A 515 -77.93 -4.14 13.71
C ASP A 515 -78.14 -3.83 15.20
N ASP A 516 -77.83 -4.77 16.08
CA ASP A 516 -77.91 -4.63 17.54
C ASP A 516 -76.52 -4.58 18.21
N GLU A 517 -75.45 -4.67 17.43
CA GLU A 517 -74.09 -4.70 17.96
C GLU A 517 -73.59 -3.31 18.38
N ARG A 518 -72.73 -3.34 19.39
CA ARG A 518 -72.00 -2.16 19.87
C ARG A 518 -70.57 -2.21 19.37
N GLY A 519 -70.02 -1.04 19.05
CA GLY A 519 -68.69 -0.96 18.49
C GLY A 519 -68.05 0.42 18.59
N ALA A 520 -66.88 0.53 17.99
CA ALA A 520 -66.15 1.77 17.85
C ALA A 520 -65.29 1.76 16.59
N VAL A 521 -65.15 2.93 15.98
CA VAL A 521 -64.17 3.18 14.92
C VAL A 521 -63.14 4.17 15.45
N ARG A 522 -61.86 3.85 15.26
CA ARG A 522 -60.74 4.71 15.63
C ARG A 522 -59.83 4.95 14.44
N LEU A 523 -59.48 6.21 14.19
CA LEU A 523 -58.45 6.62 13.24
C LEU A 523 -57.18 6.94 14.01
N CYS A 524 -56.02 6.42 13.58
CA CYS A 524 -54.75 6.59 14.29
C CYS A 524 -53.60 6.96 13.34
N GLN A 525 -52.59 7.65 13.87
CA GLN A 525 -51.28 7.79 13.24
C GLN A 525 -50.50 6.48 13.43
N GLY A 526 -50.24 5.78 12.33
CA GLY A 526 -49.62 4.47 12.31
C GLY A 526 -50.61 3.34 12.62
N VAL A 527 -50.13 2.32 13.34
CA VAL A 527 -50.96 1.18 13.73
C VAL A 527 -51.82 1.56 14.93
N CYS A 528 -53.11 1.25 14.87
CA CYS A 528 -54.04 1.46 15.97
C CYS A 528 -53.86 0.40 17.08
N ASP A 529 -52.91 0.62 17.99
CA ASP A 529 -52.59 -0.28 19.11
C ASP A 529 -53.73 -0.35 20.17
N PRO A 530 -54.13 -1.54 20.67
CA PRO A 530 -55.18 -1.65 21.69
C PRO A 530 -54.83 -0.97 23.02
N ASP A 531 -53.56 -1.02 23.39
CA ASP A 531 -53.04 -0.67 24.71
C ASP A 531 -52.44 0.74 24.71
N ASP A 532 -51.96 1.22 23.55
CA ASP A 532 -51.54 2.60 23.34
C ASP A 532 -52.54 3.37 22.47
N THR A 533 -53.19 4.36 23.08
CA THR A 533 -54.16 5.23 22.39
C THR A 533 -53.62 6.63 22.08
N SER A 534 -52.36 6.91 22.41
CA SER A 534 -51.74 8.23 22.26
C SER A 534 -51.69 8.72 20.82
N ASN A 535 -51.74 7.80 19.85
CA ASN A 535 -51.72 8.10 18.42
C ASN A 535 -53.11 8.27 17.80
N THR A 536 -54.16 8.43 18.60
CA THR A 536 -55.54 8.56 18.10
C THR A 536 -55.78 9.94 17.48
N VAL A 537 -56.20 9.93 16.21
CA VAL A 537 -56.58 11.13 15.44
C VAL A 537 -58.06 11.43 15.61
N ASP A 538 -58.92 10.41 15.52
CA ASP A 538 -60.37 10.57 15.61
C ASP A 538 -61.04 9.29 16.13
N PHE A 539 -62.21 9.43 16.75
CA PHE A 539 -62.87 8.30 17.42
C PHE A 539 -64.40 8.48 17.49
N VAL A 540 -65.11 7.38 17.28
CA VAL A 540 -66.56 7.30 17.50
C VAL A 540 -66.91 5.99 18.22
N SER A 541 -67.75 6.10 19.26
CA SER A 541 -68.28 4.96 20.00
C SER A 541 -69.77 4.83 19.76
N ILE A 542 -70.20 3.62 19.41
CA ILE A 542 -71.54 3.30 18.95
C ILE A 542 -72.13 2.26 19.89
N LEU A 543 -73.28 2.59 20.46
CA LEU A 543 -74.02 1.75 21.40
C LEU A 543 -74.93 0.74 20.69
N GLY A 544 -75.40 1.07 19.48
CA GLY A 544 -76.38 0.24 18.78
C GLY A 544 -77.64 0.03 19.63
N GLY A 545 -78.03 -1.23 19.82
CA GLY A 545 -79.12 -1.66 20.70
C GLY A 545 -78.70 -2.06 22.13
N ALA A 546 -77.41 -1.97 22.46
CA ALA A 546 -76.86 -2.49 23.71
C ALA A 546 -77.13 -1.58 24.93
N SER A 547 -76.99 -2.15 26.13
CA SER A 547 -77.20 -1.44 27.41
C SER A 547 -75.97 -0.68 27.93
N SER A 548 -74.79 -0.95 27.38
CA SER A 548 -73.53 -0.26 27.69
C SER A 548 -72.64 -0.17 26.45
N PRO A 549 -71.82 0.88 26.30
CA PRO A 549 -70.91 1.02 25.17
C PRO A 549 -69.68 0.11 25.28
N LEU A 550 -68.98 -0.08 24.17
CA LEU A 550 -67.61 -0.60 24.20
C LEU A 550 -66.71 0.45 24.89
N THR A 551 -66.12 0.08 26.03
CA THR A 551 -65.19 0.95 26.77
C THR A 551 -63.94 1.19 25.92
N ALA A 552 -63.64 2.46 25.64
CA ALA A 552 -62.37 2.83 25.00
C ALA A 552 -61.20 2.68 25.98
N SER A 553 -60.04 2.26 25.49
CA SER A 553 -58.81 2.24 26.31
C SER A 553 -58.43 3.67 26.71
N PRO A 554 -58.09 3.92 28.00
CA PRO A 554 -57.65 5.25 28.43
C PRO A 554 -56.43 5.78 27.63
N PRO A 555 -56.26 7.12 27.51
CA PRO A 555 -57.11 8.18 28.08
C PRO A 555 -58.36 8.54 27.25
N ILE A 556 -58.71 7.79 26.19
CA ILE A 556 -59.88 8.13 25.36
C ILE A 556 -61.15 8.14 26.23
N THR A 557 -61.91 9.22 26.15
CA THR A 557 -63.27 9.33 26.68
C THR A 557 -64.23 9.68 25.55
N PHE A 558 -65.44 9.13 25.61
CA PHE A 558 -66.52 9.44 24.66
C PHE A 558 -67.80 9.68 25.46
N SER A 559 -68.32 10.91 25.42
CA SER A 559 -69.56 11.25 26.11
C SER A 559 -70.78 10.82 25.28
N ASN A 560 -71.78 10.19 25.92
CA ASN A 560 -73.05 9.78 25.29
C ASN A 560 -72.89 9.01 23.96
N PRO A 561 -72.40 7.75 23.99
CA PRO A 561 -72.30 6.87 22.83
C PRO A 561 -73.57 6.87 21.97
N ILE A 562 -73.40 6.88 20.65
CA ILE A 562 -74.52 7.08 19.73
C ILE A 562 -75.31 5.79 19.46
N SER A 563 -76.62 5.93 19.29
CA SER A 563 -77.57 4.83 19.04
C SER A 563 -78.69 5.30 18.09
N GLY A 564 -79.63 4.40 17.78
CA GLY A 564 -80.83 4.73 16.98
C GLY A 564 -80.85 4.13 15.58
N ILE A 565 -79.84 3.36 15.21
CA ILE A 565 -79.86 2.48 14.02
C ILE A 565 -80.01 1.04 14.50
N GLY A 566 -80.94 0.31 13.89
CA GLY A 566 -81.17 -1.12 14.11
C GLY A 566 -81.85 -1.76 12.90
N ASN A 567 -82.35 -3.00 13.05
CA ASN A 567 -82.80 -3.84 11.95
C ASN A 567 -83.74 -3.17 10.93
N LEU A 568 -84.58 -2.25 11.38
CA LEU A 568 -85.59 -1.58 10.56
C LEU A 568 -85.03 -0.47 9.64
N ASN A 569 -83.89 0.14 9.99
CA ASN A 569 -83.36 1.32 9.30
C ASN A 569 -81.86 1.23 8.93
N GLN A 570 -81.19 0.13 9.28
CA GLN A 570 -79.76 -0.10 9.00
C GLN A 570 -79.38 0.00 7.51
N LEU A 571 -80.30 -0.35 6.59
CA LEU A 571 -80.04 -0.30 5.14
C LEU A 571 -80.16 1.11 4.53
N THR A 572 -80.71 2.08 5.28
CA THR A 572 -81.04 3.41 4.76
C THR A 572 -80.47 4.57 5.59
N THR A 573 -79.94 4.26 6.78
CA THR A 573 -79.52 5.25 7.77
C THR A 573 -78.07 4.98 8.19
N SER A 574 -77.30 6.05 8.38
CA SER A 574 -75.93 6.02 8.91
C SER A 574 -75.80 6.93 10.13
N TYR A 575 -74.77 6.69 10.93
CA TYR A 575 -74.29 7.67 11.88
C TYR A 575 -73.48 8.71 11.12
N VAL A 576 -73.90 9.97 11.17
CA VAL A 576 -73.30 11.07 10.42
C VAL A 576 -72.83 12.15 11.38
N ARG A 577 -71.64 12.67 11.12
CA ARG A 577 -71.03 13.73 11.93
C ARG A 577 -71.63 15.09 11.58
N SER A 578 -72.18 15.77 12.58
CA SER A 578 -72.81 17.09 12.50
C SER A 578 -71.92 18.22 13.03
N ALA A 579 -70.96 17.91 13.92
CA ALA A 579 -69.98 18.85 14.47
C ALA A 579 -68.62 18.17 14.71
N PHE A 580 -67.59 18.96 15.04
CA PHE A 580 -66.22 18.49 15.28
C PHE A 580 -65.65 19.06 16.58
N ASP A 581 -66.50 19.24 17.59
CA ASP A 581 -66.11 19.88 18.85
C ASP A 581 -65.31 18.91 19.76
N GLY A 582 -65.50 17.59 19.57
CA GLY A 582 -64.72 16.55 20.23
C GLY A 582 -63.37 16.29 19.56
N SER A 583 -62.32 16.16 20.37
CA SER A 583 -60.96 15.81 19.93
C SER A 583 -60.26 14.96 20.98
N PHE A 584 -59.20 14.23 20.60
CA PHE A 584 -58.42 13.45 21.56
C PHE A 584 -57.96 14.32 22.76
N PRO A 585 -58.07 13.82 24.00
CA PRO A 585 -58.59 12.50 24.40
C PRO A 585 -60.11 12.45 24.63
N SER A 586 -60.84 13.56 24.49
CA SER A 586 -62.26 13.68 24.86
C SER A 586 -63.17 13.93 23.66
N PHE A 587 -63.83 12.88 23.20
CA PHE A 587 -64.76 12.91 22.07
C PHE A 587 -66.21 13.03 22.54
N LEU A 588 -67.07 13.59 21.69
CA LEU A 588 -68.43 13.94 22.04
C LEU A 588 -69.45 13.21 21.16
N GLY A 589 -70.42 12.52 21.77
CA GLY A 589 -71.56 11.95 21.06
C GLY A 589 -72.48 13.01 20.47
N SER A 590 -72.47 14.24 21.00
CA SER A 590 -73.20 15.37 20.42
C SER A 590 -72.66 15.82 19.05
N ASP A 591 -71.45 15.41 18.68
CA ASP A 591 -70.89 15.64 17.33
C ASP A 591 -71.59 14.78 16.26
N TRP A 592 -72.45 13.84 16.67
CA TRP A 592 -72.99 12.81 15.82
C TRP A 592 -74.53 12.82 15.85
N THR A 593 -75.12 12.43 14.74
CA THR A 593 -76.56 12.24 14.58
C THR A 593 -76.84 11.05 13.67
N ILE A 594 -78.10 10.64 13.55
CA ILE A 594 -78.51 9.68 12.52
C ILE A 594 -79.01 10.44 11.29
N GLY A 595 -78.62 9.99 10.11
CA GLY A 595 -79.03 10.61 8.84
C GLY A 595 -79.09 9.59 7.71
N PRO A 596 -79.59 9.96 6.53
CA PRO A 596 -79.60 9.08 5.37
C PRO A 596 -78.19 8.59 5.04
N ALA A 597 -78.05 7.29 4.77
CA ALA A 597 -76.79 6.73 4.30
C ALA A 597 -76.38 7.38 2.97
N THR A 598 -75.11 7.78 2.83
CA THR A 598 -74.63 8.34 1.55
C THR A 598 -74.56 7.30 0.43
N ARG A 599 -74.55 6.01 0.77
CA ARG A 599 -74.59 4.89 -0.17
C ARG A 599 -75.60 3.81 0.29
N PRO A 600 -76.92 4.05 0.17
CA PRO A 600 -77.93 3.12 0.64
C PRO A 600 -78.13 1.95 -0.35
N GLY A 601 -78.08 0.71 0.15
CA GLY A 601 -78.52 -0.50 -0.58
C GLY A 601 -77.72 -0.82 -1.84
N MET A 602 -76.38 -0.77 -1.76
CA MET A 602 -75.51 -1.24 -2.84
C MET A 602 -75.39 -2.76 -2.87
#